data_AF-A0A2E7MFB2-F1
#
_entry.id   AF-A0A2E7MFB2-F1
#
_cell.length_a   1.000
_cell.length_b   1.000
_cell.length_c   1.000
_cell.angle_alpha   90.00
_cell.angle_beta   90.00
_cell.angle_gamma   90.00
#
_symmetry.space_group_name_H-M   'P 1'
#
loop_
_entity.id
_entity.type
_entity.pdbx_description
1 polymer ?
#
loop_
_entity_poly.entity_id
_entity_poly.type
_entity_poly.pdbx_seq_one_letter_code
_entity_poly.pdbx_strand_id
1 'polypeptide(L)'
;MVDQEGRRMHREIGRAWVRPALLMSLVVFHGFIVGSNILAFFVVPFLEPWYVSVPICSLVLLLTFSKVIDCPLTRLENHIRQSLGMKRIGGFAGHYLIKPWRKLWQSQKVS
;
A
#
# COMPACT_ATOMS: atom_id res chain seq x y z
N MET A 1 18.80 7.48 40.06
CA MET A 1 19.33 7.18 38.71
C MET A 1 18.50 6.12 37.96
N VAL A 2 17.88 5.14 38.63
CA VAL A 2 16.99 4.11 38.03
C VAL A 2 15.79 4.68 37.24
N ASP A 3 15.27 5.85 37.64
CA ASP A 3 14.07 6.48 37.05
C ASP A 3 14.30 7.08 35.64
N GLN A 4 15.52 7.49 35.28
CA GLN A 4 15.80 7.95 33.90
C GLN A 4 15.84 6.78 32.90
N GLU A 5 16.32 5.63 33.35
CA GLU A 5 16.47 4.43 32.51
C GLU A 5 15.11 3.81 32.17
N GLY A 6 14.21 3.73 33.16
CA GLY A 6 12.82 3.29 32.95
C GLY A 6 12.05 4.18 31.97
N ARG A 7 12.18 5.52 32.08
CA ARG A 7 11.59 6.46 31.10
C ARG A 7 12.22 6.40 29.72
N ARG A 8 13.49 5.98 29.61
CA ARG A 8 14.17 5.77 28.32
C ARG A 8 13.64 4.50 27.65
N MET A 9 13.55 3.41 28.42
CA MET A 9 13.05 2.12 27.96
C MET A 9 11.58 2.21 27.50
N HIS A 10 10.70 2.89 28.24
CA HIS A 10 9.30 3.08 27.82
C HIS A 10 9.15 3.88 26.51
N ARG A 11 10.04 4.87 26.27
CA ARG A 11 10.07 5.65 25.01
C ARG A 11 10.64 4.85 23.84
N GLU A 12 11.53 3.91 24.10
CA GLU A 12 12.07 3.02 23.07
C GLU A 12 11.11 1.90 22.72
N ILE A 13 10.46 1.28 23.72
CA ILE A 13 9.38 0.31 23.50
C ILE A 13 8.21 0.97 22.76
N GLY A 14 7.78 2.16 23.19
CA GLY A 14 6.75 2.93 22.49
C GLY A 14 7.12 3.19 21.03
N ARG A 15 8.35 3.64 20.74
CA ARG A 15 8.80 3.84 19.34
C ARG A 15 8.94 2.53 18.56
N ALA A 16 9.33 1.45 19.21
CA ALA A 16 9.50 0.13 18.58
C ALA A 16 8.16 -0.44 18.09
N TRP A 17 7.07 -0.18 18.80
CA TRP A 17 5.73 -0.66 18.42
C TRP A 17 4.91 0.34 17.59
N VAL A 18 5.07 1.65 17.81
CA VAL A 18 4.30 2.68 17.09
C VAL A 18 4.65 2.74 15.61
N ARG A 19 5.94 2.66 15.25
CA ARG A 19 6.40 2.74 13.85
C ARG A 19 5.87 1.59 12.97
N PRO A 20 5.94 0.31 13.37
CA PRO A 20 5.35 -0.77 12.59
C PRO A 20 3.81 -0.70 12.56
N ALA A 21 3.16 -0.27 13.64
CA ALA A 21 1.71 -0.06 13.65
C ALA A 21 1.27 1.02 12.64
N LEU A 22 2.00 2.14 12.56
CA LEU A 22 1.77 3.20 11.56
C LEU A 22 2.01 2.71 10.13
N LEU A 23 3.02 1.86 9.93
CA LEU A 23 3.26 1.26 8.61
C LEU A 23 2.08 0.37 8.21
N MET A 24 1.60 -0.48 9.13
CA MET A 24 0.45 -1.34 8.86
C MET A 24 -0.83 -0.55 8.57
N SER A 25 -1.12 0.50 9.34
CA SER A 25 -2.30 1.33 9.09
C SER A 25 -2.24 2.02 7.73
N LEU A 26 -1.06 2.52 7.34
CA LEU A 26 -0.84 3.14 6.03
C LEU A 26 -1.05 2.13 4.89
N VAL A 27 -0.49 0.92 5.02
CA VAL A 27 -0.67 -0.16 4.04
C VAL A 27 -2.14 -0.54 3.86
N VAL A 28 -2.88 -0.70 4.97
CA VAL A 28 -4.31 -1.03 4.93
C VAL A 28 -5.12 0.11 4.30
N PHE A 29 -4.84 1.36 4.67
CA PHE A 29 -5.51 2.53 4.11
C PHE A 29 -5.24 2.68 2.61
N HIS A 30 -3.99 2.50 2.18
CA HIS A 30 -3.64 2.52 0.77
C HIS A 30 -4.35 1.39 0.01
N GLY A 31 -4.38 0.18 0.59
CA GLY A 31 -5.11 -0.96 0.03
C GLY A 31 -6.61 -0.69 -0.11
N PHE A 32 -7.23 -0.03 0.87
CA PHE A 32 -8.63 0.35 0.82
C PHE A 32 -8.94 1.34 -0.31
N ILE A 33 -8.07 2.34 -0.53
CA ILE A 33 -8.21 3.29 -1.64
C ILE A 33 -8.12 2.56 -2.99
N VAL A 34 -7.11 1.69 -3.14
CA VAL A 34 -6.93 0.91 -4.39
C VAL A 34 -8.12 -0.03 -4.62
N GLY A 35 -8.58 -0.73 -3.59
CA GLY A 35 -9.75 -1.61 -3.66
C GLY A 35 -11.03 -0.86 -4.03
N SER A 36 -11.26 0.31 -3.43
CA SER A 36 -12.40 1.18 -3.75
C SER A 36 -12.36 1.67 -5.20
N ASN A 37 -11.18 2.02 -5.72
CA ASN A 37 -11.00 2.42 -7.12
C ASN A 37 -11.30 1.25 -8.08
N ILE A 38 -10.81 0.04 -7.78
CA ILE A 38 -11.13 -1.16 -8.57
C ILE A 38 -12.63 -1.41 -8.57
N LEU A 39 -13.29 -1.32 -7.41
CA LEU A 39 -14.74 -1.49 -7.32
C LEU A 39 -15.48 -0.40 -8.14
N ALA A 40 -15.03 0.85 -8.05
CA ALA A 40 -15.60 1.95 -8.82
C ALA A 40 -15.50 1.70 -10.34
N PHE A 41 -14.39 1.14 -10.83
CA PHE A 41 -14.25 0.76 -12.23
C PHE A 41 -15.32 -0.23 -12.71
N PHE A 42 -15.74 -1.17 -11.85
CA PHE A 42 -16.79 -2.15 -12.19
C PHE A 42 -18.20 -1.62 -11.98
N VAL A 43 -18.41 -0.58 -11.16
CA VAL A 43 -19.74 -0.12 -10.78
C VAL A 43 -20.16 1.11 -11.61
N VAL A 44 -19.25 2.06 -11.83
CA VAL A 44 -19.52 3.35 -12.49
C VAL A 44 -20.05 3.21 -13.93
N PRO A 45 -19.54 2.31 -14.80
CA PRO A 45 -20.05 2.15 -16.17
C PRO A 45 -21.50 1.72 -16.28
N PHE A 46 -22.06 1.11 -15.22
CA PHE A 46 -23.44 0.61 -15.22
C PHE A 46 -24.44 1.58 -14.59
N LEU A 47 -23.95 2.57 -13.83
CA LEU A 47 -24.79 3.56 -13.15
C LEU A 47 -24.82 4.91 -13.87
N GLU A 48 -23.73 5.27 -14.54
CA GLU A 48 -23.54 6.59 -15.13
C GLU A 48 -23.42 6.53 -16.67
N PRO A 49 -23.88 7.56 -17.39
CA PRO A 49 -23.77 7.60 -18.84
C PRO A 49 -22.30 7.61 -19.29
N TRP A 50 -22.07 7.12 -20.51
CA TRP A 50 -20.73 6.84 -21.05
C TRP A 50 -19.76 8.03 -20.97
N TYR A 51 -20.24 9.26 -21.13
CA TYR A 51 -19.41 10.47 -21.10
C TYR A 51 -18.95 10.86 -19.68
N VAL A 52 -19.59 10.31 -18.64
CA VAL A 52 -19.16 10.44 -17.24
C VAL A 52 -18.31 9.23 -16.84
N SER A 53 -18.75 8.03 -17.20
CA SER A 53 -18.09 6.80 -16.79
C SER A 53 -16.74 6.57 -17.48
N VAL A 54 -16.59 6.94 -18.75
CA VAL A 54 -15.33 6.76 -19.50
C VAL A 54 -14.17 7.61 -18.92
N PRO A 55 -14.33 8.93 -18.66
CA PRO A 55 -13.27 9.72 -18.00
C PRO A 55 -12.92 9.19 -16.61
N ILE A 56 -13.92 8.81 -15.81
CA ILE A 56 -13.70 8.28 -14.45
C ILE A 56 -12.94 6.96 -14.50
N CYS A 57 -13.36 6.02 -15.36
CA CYS A 57 -12.67 4.75 -15.51
C CYS A 57 -11.25 4.93 -16.06
N SER A 58 -11.05 5.87 -16.98
CA SER A 58 -9.72 6.20 -17.50
C SER A 58 -8.81 6.77 -16.40
N LEU A 59 -9.35 7.64 -15.53
CA LEU A 59 -8.64 8.16 -14.38
C LEU A 59 -8.31 7.06 -13.36
N VAL A 60 -9.26 6.17 -13.07
CA VAL A 60 -9.04 5.02 -12.18
C VAL A 60 -7.94 4.10 -12.72
N LEU A 61 -7.95 3.80 -14.02
CA LEU A 61 -6.90 3.03 -14.67
C LEU A 61 -5.55 3.75 -14.59
N LEU A 62 -5.52 5.05 -14.87
CA LEU A 62 -4.32 5.86 -14.78
C LEU A 62 -3.75 5.85 -13.35
N LEU A 63 -4.57 6.09 -12.33
CA LEU A 63 -4.14 6.10 -10.93
C LEU A 63 -3.71 4.72 -10.44
N THR A 64 -4.35 3.64 -10.91
CA THR A 64 -4.04 2.27 -10.47
C THR A 64 -2.79 1.70 -11.17
N PHE A 65 -2.60 2.00 -12.46
CA PHE A 65 -1.54 1.41 -13.27
C PHE A 65 -0.34 2.34 -13.54
N SER A 66 -0.47 3.64 -13.30
CA SER A 66 0.66 4.55 -13.51
C SER A 66 1.77 4.27 -12.50
N LYS A 67 2.88 3.74 -13.03
CA LYS A 67 4.16 3.62 -12.31
C LYS A 67 4.93 4.94 -12.28
N VAL A 68 4.51 5.92 -13.10
CA VAL A 68 5.15 7.24 -13.17
C VAL A 68 4.69 8.11 -12.00
N ILE A 69 3.45 7.92 -11.54
CA ILE A 69 2.94 8.53 -10.33
C ILE A 69 3.25 7.58 -9.18
N ASP A 70 4.48 7.66 -8.67
CA ASP A 70 4.83 7.02 -7.40
C ASP A 70 3.85 7.53 -6.33
N CYS A 71 2.92 6.67 -5.90
CA CYS A 71 1.90 7.06 -4.95
C CYS A 71 2.60 7.61 -3.69
N PRO A 72 2.25 8.83 -3.23
CA PRO A 72 2.93 9.47 -2.09
C PRO A 72 2.85 8.61 -0.83
N LEU A 73 1.80 7.78 -0.69
CA LEU A 73 1.67 6.78 0.37
C LEU A 73 2.77 5.71 0.29
N THR A 74 3.08 5.17 -0.88
CA THR A 74 4.20 4.22 -1.06
C THR A 74 5.54 4.87 -0.73
N ARG A 75 5.72 6.17 -1.07
CA ARG A 75 6.93 6.93 -0.72
C ARG A 75 7.06 7.09 0.80
N LEU A 76 5.95 7.39 1.47
CA LEU A 76 5.90 7.49 2.94
C LEU A 76 6.15 6.13 3.60
N GLU A 77 5.56 5.06 3.07
CA GLU A 77 5.81 3.69 3.54
C GLU A 77 7.29 3.35 3.42
N ASN A 78 7.91 3.64 2.28
CA ASN A 78 9.34 3.43 2.07
C ASN A 78 10.21 4.25 3.03
N HIS A 79 9.80 5.46 3.37
CA HIS A 79 10.51 6.29 4.35
C HIS A 79 10.48 5.64 5.75
N ILE A 80 9.31 5.14 6.17
CA ILE A 80 9.15 4.42 7.44
C ILE A 80 9.95 3.10 7.40
N ARG A 81 9.90 2.36 6.29
CA ARG A 81 10.67 1.10 6.10
C ARG A 81 12.17 1.32 6.21
N GLN A 82 12.70 2.39 5.61
CA GLN A 82 14.12 2.73 5.75
C GLN A 82 14.50 3.05 7.19
N SER A 83 13.65 3.77 7.92
CA SER A 83 13.88 4.07 9.35
C SER A 83 13.89 2.83 10.25
N LEU A 84 13.34 1.71 9.75
CA LEU A 84 13.28 0.40 10.41
C LEU A 84 14.29 -0.60 9.84
N GLY A 85 15.18 -0.19 8.93
CA GLY A 85 16.17 -1.08 8.31
C GLY A 85 15.59 -2.09 7.31
N MET A 86 14.35 -1.90 6.86
CA MET A 86 13.68 -2.80 5.91
C MET A 86 13.96 -2.44 4.45
N LYS A 87 13.87 -3.44 3.55
CA LYS A 87 13.99 -3.23 2.10
C LYS A 87 12.84 -2.35 1.58
N ARG A 88 13.18 -1.44 0.67
CA ARG A 88 12.23 -0.59 -0.06
C ARG A 88 11.39 -1.41 -1.04
N ILE A 89 10.18 -0.96 -1.26
CA ILE A 89 9.22 -1.50 -2.22
C ILE A 89 9.08 -0.54 -3.41
N GLY A 90 9.22 -1.06 -4.63
CA GLY A 90 9.12 -0.25 -5.86
C GLY A 90 7.70 0.05 -6.33
N GLY A 91 6.67 -0.51 -5.66
CA GLY A 91 5.28 -0.25 -5.98
C GLY A 91 4.33 -1.10 -5.16
N PHE A 92 3.24 -0.49 -4.66
CA PHE A 92 2.27 -1.14 -3.78
C PHE A 92 1.60 -2.35 -4.45
N ALA A 93 0.98 -2.15 -5.62
CA ALA A 93 0.36 -3.22 -6.40
C ALA A 93 1.37 -4.31 -6.82
N GLY A 94 2.58 -3.91 -7.21
CA GLY A 94 3.62 -4.88 -7.59
C GLY A 94 4.05 -5.78 -6.43
N HIS A 95 4.17 -5.22 -5.23
CA HIS A 95 4.61 -5.97 -4.05
C HIS A 95 3.51 -6.82 -3.44
N TYR A 96 2.30 -6.27 -3.31
CA TYR A 96 1.18 -6.90 -2.60
C TYR A 96 0.25 -7.70 -3.50
N LEU A 97 0.09 -7.34 -4.79
CA LEU A 97 -0.80 -8.06 -5.72
C LEU A 97 -0.03 -8.99 -6.67
N ILE A 98 1.03 -8.50 -7.32
CA ILE A 98 1.73 -9.28 -8.37
C ILE A 98 2.60 -10.39 -7.78
N LYS A 99 3.31 -10.13 -6.68
CA LYS A 99 4.20 -11.11 -6.04
C LYS A 99 3.49 -12.41 -5.60
N PRO A 100 2.31 -12.38 -4.93
CA PRO A 100 1.58 -13.61 -4.62
C PRO A 100 1.06 -14.31 -5.88
N TRP A 101 0.57 -13.56 -6.87
CA TRP A 101 0.09 -14.12 -8.14
C TRP A 101 1.19 -14.85 -8.93
N ARG A 102 2.39 -14.28 -9.00
CA ARG A 102 3.55 -14.93 -9.65
C ARG A 102 3.94 -16.23 -8.94
N LYS A 103 3.90 -16.25 -7.60
CA LYS A 103 4.20 -17.44 -6.80
C LYS A 103 3.19 -18.54 -7.08
N LEU A 104 1.90 -18.21 -7.13
CA LEU A 104 0.83 -19.17 -7.45
C LEU A 104 0.98 -19.73 -8.87
N TRP A 105 1.31 -18.89 -9.86
CA TRP A 105 1.48 -19.35 -11.25
C TRP A 105 2.72 -20.23 -11.44
N GLN A 106 3.80 -19.98 -10.70
CA GLN A 106 4.98 -20.84 -10.72
C GLN A 106 4.71 -22.22 -10.10
N SER A 107 3.88 -22.32 -9.06
CA SER A 107 3.47 -23.62 -8.49
C SER A 107 2.62 -24.45 -9.46
N GLN A 108 1.86 -23.83 -10.36
CA GLN A 108 1.05 -24.52 -11.37
C GLN A 108 1.88 -25.07 -12.54
N LYS A 109 3.03 -24.49 -12.87
CA LYS A 109 3.91 -24.97 -13.96
C LYS A 109 4.78 -26.18 -13.59
N VAL A 110 4.78 -26.57 -12.31
CA VAL A 110 5.61 -27.65 -11.75
C VAL A 110 4.76 -28.91 -11.46
N SER A 111 3.47 -28.91 -11.84
CA SER A 111 2.57 -30.08 -11.73
C SER A 111 2.17 -30.60 -13.10
#